data_AF-A0A5C8ZYZ1-F1
#
_entry.id   AF-A0A5C8ZYZ1-F1
#
_cell.length_a   1.000
_cell.length_b   1.000
_cell.length_c   1.000
_cell.angle_alpha   90.00
_cell.angle_beta   90.00
_cell.angle_gamma   90.00
#
_symmetry.space_group_name_H-M   'P 1'
#
loop_
_entity.id
_entity.type
_entity.pdbx_description
1 polymer ?
#
loop_
_entity_poly.entity_id
_entity_poly.type
_entity_poly.pdbx_seq_one_letter_code
_entity_poly.pdbx_strand_id
1 'polypeptide(L)'
;MHRLLLIISALFLLSSASLQTLGEDALPPPVNGVSFEEWAAANARLANQQPQAEVLAVLGVDASQWERVNTEFLEALKQSGAGSPLMRRYAEIFAQPAVGRFAGQDSQPQVGNKLATYEDYARVQAHLTVASEYGEDPQKVLAEHDLTVYEFSQETGRWIQARARAASDRSEALRMNQIMAQFEEEYRQRYAR
;
A
#
# COMPACT_ATOMS: atom_id res chain seq x y z
N MET A 1 -14.43 -5.85 18.77
CA MET A 1 -14.36 -5.77 17.30
C MET A 1 -13.31 -4.74 16.91
N HIS A 2 -12.02 -5.05 17.06
CA HIS A 2 -10.94 -4.08 16.98
C HIS A 2 -9.82 -4.55 16.05
N ARG A 3 -9.59 -3.74 15.01
CA ARG A 3 -8.33 -3.44 14.33
C ARG A 3 -7.62 -4.62 13.64
N LEU A 4 -8.01 -4.88 12.39
CA LEU A 4 -7.11 -5.51 11.43
C LEU A 4 -6.08 -4.45 11.01
N LEU A 5 -4.96 -4.48 11.71
CA LEU A 5 -3.76 -3.70 11.50
C LEU A 5 -3.24 -3.92 10.07
N LEU A 6 -3.42 -2.94 9.19
CA LEU A 6 -2.68 -2.84 7.92
C LEU A 6 -1.25 -2.39 8.25
N ILE A 7 -0.44 -3.34 8.73
CA ILE A 7 0.98 -3.16 8.97
C ILE A 7 1.71 -3.38 7.64
N ILE A 8 2.01 -2.29 6.95
CA ILE A 8 3.27 -2.21 6.20
C ILE A 8 4.35 -1.91 7.25
N SER A 9 4.87 -2.95 7.87
CA SER A 9 6.14 -2.87 8.60
C SER A 9 6.90 -4.15 8.32
N ALA A 10 8.02 -3.96 7.64
CA ALA A 10 9.06 -4.95 7.53
C ALA A 10 9.51 -5.34 8.94
N LEU A 11 9.33 -6.60 9.33
CA LEU A 11 10.18 -7.23 10.33
C LEU A 11 10.27 -8.72 10.03
N PHE A 12 11.45 -9.11 9.55
CA PHE A 12 11.89 -10.50 9.41
C PHE A 12 12.00 -11.13 10.79
N LEU A 13 11.33 -12.26 11.01
CA LEU A 13 11.74 -13.25 12.00
C LEU A 13 11.51 -14.64 11.40
N LEU A 14 12.62 -15.34 11.18
CA LEU A 14 12.70 -16.71 10.67
C LEU A 14 12.03 -17.68 11.63
N SER A 15 11.16 -18.54 11.10
CA SER A 15 10.87 -19.84 11.70
C SER A 15 10.62 -20.84 10.57
N SER A 16 11.53 -21.80 10.48
CA SER A 16 11.57 -22.86 9.49
C SER A 16 10.47 -23.88 9.75
N ALA A 17 9.47 -23.90 8.89
CA ALA A 17 8.63 -25.06 8.67
C ALA A 17 8.55 -25.30 7.16
N SER A 18 9.20 -26.38 6.72
CA SER A 18 9.24 -26.79 5.33
C SER A 18 7.85 -27.21 4.86
N LEU A 19 7.27 -26.50 3.89
CA LEU A 19 6.27 -27.10 3.00
C LEU A 19 6.25 -26.37 1.65
N GLN A 20 6.61 -27.14 0.62
CA GLN A 20 6.33 -26.97 -0.81
C GLN A 20 6.72 -25.62 -1.42
N THR A 21 7.87 -25.62 -2.08
CA THR A 21 8.22 -24.66 -3.12
C THR A 21 7.11 -24.65 -4.18
N LEU A 22 6.19 -23.68 -4.10
CA LEU A 22 5.46 -23.24 -5.28
C LEU A 22 6.54 -22.82 -6.29
N GLY A 23 6.53 -23.44 -7.48
CA GLY A 23 7.50 -23.10 -8.53
C GLY A 23 7.51 -21.59 -8.76
N GLU A 24 8.65 -21.05 -9.21
CA GLU A 24 8.95 -19.61 -9.31
C GLU A 24 7.91 -18.74 -10.05
N ASP A 25 6.89 -19.32 -10.69
CA ASP A 25 5.81 -18.61 -11.39
C ASP A 25 4.38 -19.01 -10.97
N ALA A 26 4.19 -19.85 -9.95
CA ALA A 26 2.86 -20.34 -9.58
C ALA A 26 2.17 -19.42 -8.56
N LEU A 27 1.04 -18.82 -8.98
CA LEU A 27 0.11 -18.17 -8.05
C LEU A 27 -0.44 -19.20 -7.03
N PRO A 28 -0.67 -18.80 -5.77
CA PRO A 28 -1.33 -19.67 -4.80
C PRO A 28 -2.74 -20.03 -5.27
N PRO A 29 -3.25 -21.22 -4.91
CA PRO A 29 -4.59 -21.65 -5.32
C PRO A 29 -5.67 -20.70 -4.75
N PRO A 30 -6.84 -20.60 -5.41
CA PRO A 30 -7.94 -19.80 -4.88
C PRO A 30 -8.40 -20.25 -3.49
N VAL A 31 -8.73 -19.29 -2.64
CA VAL A 31 -9.24 -19.53 -1.27
C VAL A 31 -10.70 -19.09 -1.26
N ASN A 32 -11.61 -19.97 -0.84
CA ASN A 32 -13.07 -19.72 -0.89
C ASN A 32 -13.57 -19.22 -2.27
N GLY A 33 -12.93 -19.65 -3.36
CA GLY A 33 -13.29 -19.22 -4.73
C GLY A 33 -12.82 -17.80 -5.11
N VAL A 34 -11.98 -17.17 -4.29
CA VAL A 34 -11.33 -15.88 -4.57
C VAL A 34 -9.90 -16.15 -5.02
N SER A 35 -9.51 -15.65 -6.20
CA SER A 35 -8.12 -15.76 -6.67
C SER A 35 -7.19 -14.79 -5.95
N PHE A 36 -5.89 -15.02 -6.03
CA PHE A 36 -4.88 -14.09 -5.50
C PHE A 36 -5.02 -12.67 -6.07
N GLU A 37 -5.34 -12.58 -7.36
CA GLU A 37 -5.48 -11.30 -8.07
C GLU A 37 -6.75 -10.58 -7.65
N GLU A 38 -7.86 -11.30 -7.49
CA GLU A 38 -9.10 -10.73 -6.96
C GLU A 38 -8.92 -10.22 -5.53
N TRP A 39 -8.15 -10.96 -4.72
CA TRP A 39 -7.78 -10.51 -3.38
C TRP A 39 -6.90 -9.25 -3.41
N ALA A 40 -5.89 -9.18 -4.28
CA ALA A 40 -5.08 -7.96 -4.45
C ALA A 40 -5.93 -6.76 -4.92
N ALA A 41 -6.85 -6.99 -5.85
CA ALA A 41 -7.78 -5.99 -6.35
C ALA A 41 -8.78 -5.50 -5.27
N ALA A 42 -9.23 -6.40 -4.40
CA ALA A 42 -10.04 -6.05 -3.24
C ALA A 42 -9.26 -5.22 -2.23
N ASN A 43 -7.99 -5.56 -1.96
CA ASN A 43 -7.14 -4.76 -1.08
C ASN A 43 -6.92 -3.34 -1.61
N ALA A 44 -6.76 -3.16 -2.93
CA ALA A 44 -6.67 -1.82 -3.52
C ALA A 44 -7.93 -0.98 -3.25
N ARG A 45 -9.11 -1.60 -3.36
CA ARG A 45 -10.40 -0.95 -3.08
C ARG A 45 -10.57 -0.58 -1.61
N LEU A 46 -10.25 -1.50 -0.70
CA LEU A 46 -10.28 -1.25 0.74
C LEU A 46 -9.27 -0.17 1.14
N ALA A 47 -8.07 -0.19 0.54
CA ALA A 47 -7.06 0.86 0.72
C ALA A 47 -7.51 2.22 0.16
N ASN A 48 -8.45 2.23 -0.79
CA ASN A 48 -9.14 3.41 -1.28
C ASN A 48 -10.48 3.69 -0.56
N GLN A 49 -10.67 3.11 0.64
CA GLN A 49 -11.84 3.33 1.49
C GLN A 49 -13.19 2.92 0.88
N GLN A 50 -13.22 2.04 -0.13
CA GLN A 50 -14.50 1.46 -0.57
C GLN A 50 -15.12 0.64 0.57
N PRO A 51 -16.46 0.69 0.74
CA PRO A 51 -17.12 -0.06 1.80
C PRO A 51 -16.84 -1.55 1.70
N GLN A 52 -16.35 -2.17 2.78
CA GLN A 52 -16.00 -3.59 2.79
C GLN A 52 -17.18 -4.48 2.35
N ALA A 53 -18.40 -4.17 2.79
CA ALA A 53 -19.59 -4.92 2.40
C ALA A 53 -19.79 -4.96 0.88
N GLU A 54 -19.52 -3.87 0.15
CA GLU A 54 -19.63 -3.82 -1.32
C GLU A 54 -18.52 -4.64 -1.98
N VAL A 55 -17.29 -4.53 -1.48
CA VAL A 55 -16.15 -5.32 -1.97
C VAL A 55 -16.41 -6.82 -1.80
N LEU A 56 -16.92 -7.25 -0.65
CA LEU A 56 -17.23 -8.65 -0.39
C LEU A 56 -18.42 -9.15 -1.22
N ALA A 57 -19.42 -8.29 -1.45
CA ALA A 57 -20.56 -8.61 -2.31
C ALA A 57 -20.12 -8.91 -3.75
N VAL A 58 -19.18 -8.14 -4.32
CA VAL A 58 -18.62 -8.42 -5.66
C VAL A 58 -17.90 -9.77 -5.70
N LEU A 59 -17.19 -10.13 -4.63
CA LEU A 59 -16.48 -11.41 -4.52
C LEU A 59 -17.40 -12.60 -4.24
N GLY A 60 -18.64 -12.35 -3.78
CA GLY A 60 -19.58 -13.40 -3.40
C GLY A 60 -19.17 -14.15 -2.13
N VAL A 61 -18.50 -13.47 -1.20
CA VAL A 61 -18.03 -14.06 0.08
C VAL A 61 -18.57 -13.29 1.29
N ASP A 62 -18.69 -13.97 2.42
CA ASP A 62 -18.97 -13.33 3.70
C ASP A 62 -17.69 -12.88 4.44
N ALA A 63 -17.85 -12.19 5.57
CA ALA A 63 -16.73 -11.68 6.36
C ALA A 63 -15.81 -12.79 6.91
N SER A 64 -16.36 -13.96 7.25
CA SER A 64 -15.56 -15.09 7.77
C SER A 64 -14.74 -15.75 6.65
N GLN A 65 -15.33 -15.88 5.47
CA GLN A 65 -14.65 -16.36 4.27
C GLN A 65 -13.57 -15.38 3.84
N TRP A 66 -13.85 -14.08 3.89
CA TRP A 66 -12.87 -13.03 3.60
C TRP A 66 -11.67 -13.05 4.56
N GLU A 67 -11.90 -13.20 5.86
CA GLU A 67 -10.80 -13.27 6.84
C GLU A 67 -9.85 -14.44 6.54
N ARG A 68 -10.41 -15.58 6.12
CA ARG A 68 -9.62 -16.73 5.68
C ARG A 68 -8.83 -16.45 4.40
N VAL A 69 -9.46 -15.82 3.39
CA VAL A 69 -8.78 -15.38 2.16
C VAL A 69 -7.62 -14.45 2.49
N ASN A 70 -7.86 -13.45 3.35
CA ASN A 70 -6.85 -12.52 3.83
C ASN A 70 -5.69 -13.22 4.50
N THR A 71 -5.98 -14.12 5.44
CA THR A 71 -4.96 -14.83 6.20
C THR A 71 -4.07 -15.66 5.28
N GLU A 72 -4.66 -16.47 4.40
CA GLU A 72 -3.92 -17.40 3.54
C GLU A 72 -3.06 -16.67 2.50
N PHE A 73 -3.59 -15.65 1.82
CA PHE A 73 -2.81 -14.91 0.81
C PHE A 73 -1.78 -13.96 1.41
N LEU A 74 -2.07 -13.35 2.58
CA LEU A 74 -1.09 -12.54 3.28
C LEU A 74 0.09 -13.40 3.75
N GLU A 75 -0.18 -14.61 4.25
CA GLU A 75 0.86 -15.55 4.64
C GLU A 75 1.70 -16.00 3.43
N ALA A 76 1.06 -16.32 2.29
CA ALA A 76 1.76 -16.65 1.05
C ALA A 76 2.68 -15.50 0.58
N LEU A 77 2.21 -14.24 0.65
CA LEU A 77 3.04 -13.08 0.31
C LEU A 77 4.23 -12.91 1.25
N LYS A 78 4.03 -13.04 2.57
CA LYS A 78 5.11 -12.96 3.56
C LYS A 78 6.18 -14.02 3.30
N GLN A 79 5.76 -15.26 3.04
CA GLN A 79 6.65 -16.38 2.78
C GLN A 79 7.39 -16.24 1.44
N SER A 80 6.79 -15.60 0.44
CA SER A 80 7.42 -15.41 -0.87
C SER A 80 8.66 -14.51 -0.84
N GLY A 81 8.80 -13.66 0.17
CA GLY A 81 9.89 -12.70 0.31
C GLY A 81 9.74 -11.43 -0.53
N ALA A 82 10.51 -10.41 -0.16
CA ALA A 82 10.51 -9.13 -0.86
C ALA A 82 11.07 -9.26 -2.28
N GLY A 83 10.43 -8.61 -3.27
CA GLY A 83 10.84 -8.63 -4.67
C GLY A 83 10.47 -9.91 -5.44
N SER A 84 9.82 -10.87 -4.79
CA SER A 84 9.36 -12.11 -5.42
C SER A 84 8.40 -11.85 -6.59
N PRO A 85 8.27 -12.79 -7.54
CA PRO A 85 7.25 -12.73 -8.58
C PRO A 85 5.83 -12.53 -8.01
N LEU A 86 5.50 -13.17 -6.89
CA LEU A 86 4.21 -13.01 -6.22
C LEU A 86 3.99 -11.59 -5.68
N MET A 87 4.99 -11.00 -5.03
CA MET A 87 4.95 -9.62 -4.55
C MET A 87 4.82 -8.63 -5.71
N ARG A 88 5.55 -8.86 -6.81
CA ARG A 88 5.43 -8.06 -8.04
C ARG A 88 4.02 -8.15 -8.62
N ARG A 89 3.43 -9.34 -8.68
CA ARG A 89 2.07 -9.53 -9.16
C ARG A 89 1.03 -8.85 -8.26
N TYR A 90 1.19 -8.94 -6.94
CA TYR A 90 0.35 -8.19 -6.01
C TYR A 90 0.42 -6.68 -6.29
N ALA A 91 1.63 -6.12 -6.41
CA ALA A 91 1.82 -4.69 -6.66
C ALA A 91 1.22 -4.24 -7.99
N GLU A 92 1.36 -5.05 -9.05
CA GLU A 92 0.77 -4.80 -10.36
C GLU A 92 -0.76 -4.72 -10.29
N ILE A 93 -1.39 -5.73 -9.67
CA ILE A 93 -2.86 -5.79 -9.56
C ILE A 93 -3.38 -4.72 -8.60
N PHE A 94 -2.65 -4.44 -7.52
CA PHE A 94 -2.99 -3.35 -6.61
C PHE A 94 -3.02 -2.02 -7.37
N ALA A 95 -2.04 -1.74 -8.24
CA ALA A 95 -2.03 -0.52 -9.06
C ALA A 95 -3.17 -0.49 -10.11
N GLN A 96 -3.53 -1.64 -10.67
CA GLN A 96 -4.57 -1.77 -11.71
C GLN A 96 -5.65 -2.78 -11.28
N PRO A 97 -6.57 -2.40 -10.37
CA PRO A 97 -7.42 -3.36 -9.69
C PRO A 97 -8.66 -3.78 -10.49
N ALA A 98 -8.71 -3.49 -11.79
CA ALA A 98 -9.83 -3.82 -12.68
C ALA A 98 -9.70 -5.25 -13.25
N VAL A 99 -9.66 -6.26 -12.37
CA VAL A 99 -9.43 -7.67 -12.75
C VAL A 99 -10.45 -8.62 -12.12
N GLY A 100 -10.57 -9.84 -12.65
CA GLY A 100 -11.50 -10.85 -12.13
C GLY A 100 -12.94 -10.34 -12.07
N ARG A 101 -13.66 -10.60 -10.97
CA ARG A 101 -15.02 -10.08 -10.75
C ARG A 101 -15.11 -8.55 -10.64
N PHE A 102 -13.98 -7.88 -10.42
CA PHE A 102 -13.91 -6.42 -10.42
C PHE A 102 -13.70 -5.81 -11.81
N ALA A 103 -13.44 -6.63 -12.83
CA ALA A 103 -13.38 -6.16 -14.21
C ALA A 103 -14.74 -5.59 -14.64
N GLY A 104 -14.75 -4.40 -15.22
CA GLY A 104 -15.98 -3.76 -15.72
C GLY A 104 -16.92 -3.21 -14.64
N GLN A 105 -16.53 -3.18 -13.36
CA GLN A 105 -17.28 -2.47 -12.32
C GLN A 105 -17.11 -0.95 -12.51
N ASP A 106 -18.19 -0.19 -12.39
CA ASP A 106 -18.15 1.28 -12.51
C ASP A 106 -17.39 1.94 -11.33
N SER A 107 -17.37 1.28 -10.17
CA SER A 107 -16.70 1.75 -8.95
C SER A 107 -15.19 1.44 -8.95
N GLN A 108 -14.46 1.77 -10.02
CA GLN A 108 -13.00 1.68 -10.01
C GLN A 108 -12.39 2.74 -9.08
N PRO A 109 -11.38 2.39 -8.26
CA PRO A 109 -10.60 3.37 -7.51
C PRO A 109 -10.08 4.49 -8.42
N GLN A 110 -10.25 5.74 -7.99
CA GLN A 110 -9.80 6.93 -8.72
C GLN A 110 -8.66 7.59 -7.97
N VAL A 111 -7.76 8.25 -8.72
CA VAL A 111 -6.61 8.98 -8.18
C VAL A 111 -6.79 10.46 -8.50
N GLY A 112 -6.93 11.29 -7.46
CA GLY A 112 -7.32 12.69 -7.57
C GLY A 112 -6.22 13.70 -7.94
N ASN A 113 -4.97 13.26 -8.08
CA ASN A 113 -3.81 14.15 -8.28
C ASN A 113 -3.60 15.12 -7.10
N LYS A 114 -3.78 14.63 -5.87
CA LYS A 114 -3.69 15.38 -4.62
C LYS A 114 -2.26 15.81 -4.26
N LEU A 115 -1.24 15.12 -4.76
CA LEU A 115 0.18 15.41 -4.55
C LEU A 115 0.78 16.15 -5.74
N ALA A 116 0.13 17.21 -6.22
CA ALA A 116 0.42 17.84 -7.52
C ALA A 116 1.84 18.45 -7.63
N THR A 117 2.41 18.91 -6.51
CA THR A 117 3.76 19.46 -6.43
C THR A 117 4.70 18.58 -5.61
N TYR A 118 6.02 18.81 -5.72
CA TYR A 118 6.97 18.09 -4.88
C TYR A 118 6.79 18.47 -3.41
N GLU A 119 6.41 19.71 -3.14
CA GLU A 119 6.10 20.25 -1.82
C GLU A 119 4.89 19.52 -1.20
N ASP A 120 3.85 19.21 -1.98
CA ASP A 120 2.71 18.41 -1.48
C ASP A 120 3.14 16.99 -1.11
N TYR A 121 3.91 16.34 -1.98
CA TYR A 121 4.49 15.02 -1.68
C TYR A 121 5.41 15.05 -0.47
N ALA A 122 6.33 16.01 -0.41
CA ALA A 122 7.32 16.13 0.67
C ALA A 122 6.64 16.39 2.01
N ARG A 123 5.57 17.20 2.04
CA ARG A 123 4.77 17.44 3.24
C ARG A 123 4.17 16.13 3.78
N VAL A 124 3.55 15.32 2.93
CA VAL A 124 2.94 14.05 3.38
C VAL A 124 3.99 13.02 3.76
N GLN A 125 5.04 12.87 2.94
CA GLN A 125 6.13 11.93 3.19
C GLN A 125 6.88 12.26 4.49
N ALA A 126 7.19 13.53 4.74
CA ALA A 126 7.81 13.97 5.99
C ALA A 126 6.90 13.70 7.19
N HIS A 127 5.59 13.94 7.06
CA HIS A 127 4.63 13.63 8.12
C HIS A 127 4.67 12.14 8.47
N LEU A 128 4.57 11.28 7.46
CA LEU A 128 4.63 9.82 7.63
C LEU A 128 5.94 9.37 8.28
N THR A 129 7.07 9.89 7.80
CA THR A 129 8.38 9.56 8.35
C THR A 129 8.46 9.92 9.83
N VAL A 130 8.16 11.17 10.20
CA VAL A 130 8.25 11.60 11.60
C VAL A 130 7.20 10.90 12.46
N ALA A 131 5.95 10.85 12.04
CA ALA A 131 4.87 10.20 12.78
C ALA A 131 5.19 8.73 13.11
N SER A 132 5.86 8.01 12.21
CA SER A 132 6.30 6.63 12.45
C SER A 132 7.31 6.50 13.60
N GLU A 133 8.16 7.51 13.83
CA GLU A 133 9.10 7.56 14.96
C GLU A 133 8.36 7.66 16.31
N TYR A 134 7.14 8.19 16.30
CA TYR A 134 6.26 8.30 17.47
C TYR A 134 5.22 7.19 17.55
N GLY A 135 5.28 6.19 16.66
CA GLY A 135 4.36 5.04 16.67
C GLY A 135 2.94 5.36 16.19
N GLU A 136 2.77 6.45 15.44
CA GLU A 136 1.47 6.83 14.89
C GLU A 136 1.03 5.90 13.74
N ASP A 137 -0.29 5.80 13.59
CA ASP A 137 -0.91 5.01 12.53
C ASP A 137 -0.80 5.76 11.18
N PRO A 138 -0.08 5.23 10.18
CA PRO A 138 0.11 5.90 8.90
C PRO A 138 -1.21 6.14 8.15
N GLN A 139 -2.27 5.34 8.39
CA GLN A 139 -3.57 5.58 7.79
C GLN A 139 -4.23 6.85 8.33
N LYS A 140 -4.05 7.13 9.63
CA LYS A 140 -4.55 8.38 10.23
C LYS A 140 -3.77 9.57 9.72
N VAL A 141 -2.46 9.44 9.61
CA VAL A 141 -1.58 10.47 9.06
C VAL A 141 -1.97 10.83 7.63
N LEU A 142 -2.24 9.84 6.78
CA LEU A 142 -2.73 10.07 5.42
C LEU A 142 -4.12 10.73 5.40
N ALA A 143 -5.02 10.31 6.29
CA ALA A 143 -6.34 10.92 6.39
C ALA A 143 -6.29 12.40 6.78
N GLU A 144 -5.31 12.84 7.57
CA GLU A 144 -5.08 14.27 7.86
C GLU A 144 -4.69 15.08 6.60
N HIS A 145 -4.20 14.39 5.56
CA HIS A 145 -3.83 14.98 4.27
C HIS A 145 -4.87 14.69 3.19
N ASP A 146 -6.10 14.33 3.57
CA ASP A 146 -7.18 13.93 2.68
C ASP A 146 -6.77 12.82 1.69
N LEU A 147 -5.86 11.93 2.08
CA LEU A 147 -5.33 10.86 1.26
C LEU A 147 -5.76 9.49 1.78
N THR A 148 -6.11 8.60 0.86
CA THR A 148 -6.17 7.16 1.14
C THR A 148 -4.78 6.53 0.96
N VAL A 149 -4.60 5.31 1.51
CA VAL A 149 -3.38 4.51 1.26
C VAL A 149 -3.22 4.24 -0.23
N TYR A 150 -4.32 3.96 -0.92
CA TYR A 150 -4.32 3.75 -2.36
C TYR A 150 -3.85 5.00 -3.10
N GLU A 151 -4.46 6.16 -2.88
CA GLU A 151 -4.08 7.42 -3.55
C GLU A 151 -2.61 7.76 -3.33
N PHE A 152 -2.14 7.70 -2.08
CA PHE A 152 -0.73 7.97 -1.78
C PHE A 152 0.21 7.01 -2.52
N SER A 153 -0.12 5.72 -2.58
CA SER A 153 0.69 4.72 -3.30
C SER A 153 0.76 5.00 -4.81
N GLN A 154 -0.34 5.43 -5.43
CA GLN A 154 -0.41 5.70 -6.86
C GLN A 154 0.31 6.99 -7.22
N GLU A 155 0.22 8.02 -6.37
CA GLU A 155 0.78 9.34 -6.66
C GLU A 155 2.26 9.47 -6.31
N THR A 156 2.80 8.61 -5.44
CA THR A 156 4.21 8.69 -5.00
C THR A 156 5.21 8.30 -6.09
N GLY A 157 4.84 7.42 -7.02
CA GLY A 157 5.75 6.87 -8.03
C GLY A 157 6.45 7.92 -8.89
N ARG A 158 5.73 8.98 -9.28
CA ARG A 158 6.32 10.09 -10.06
C ARG A 158 7.37 10.88 -9.28
N TRP A 159 7.20 11.03 -7.97
CA TRP A 159 8.10 11.79 -7.12
C TRP A 159 9.36 10.99 -6.78
N ILE A 160 9.24 9.67 -6.64
CA ILE A 160 10.40 8.77 -6.58
C ILE A 160 11.24 8.93 -7.85
N GLN A 161 10.62 8.90 -9.03
CA GLN A 161 11.31 9.08 -10.30
C GLN A 161 11.92 10.48 -10.43
N ALA A 162 11.20 11.53 -10.01
CA ALA A 162 11.70 12.90 -10.01
C ALA A 162 12.96 13.04 -9.15
N ARG A 163 12.95 12.47 -7.94
CA ARG A 163 14.14 12.44 -7.05
C ARG A 163 15.31 11.69 -7.68
N ALA A 164 15.05 10.56 -8.31
CA ALA A 164 16.10 9.80 -9.01
C ALA A 164 16.73 10.61 -10.15
N ARG A 165 15.93 11.36 -10.93
CA ARG A 165 16.43 12.26 -11.98
C ARG A 165 17.19 13.47 -11.40
N ALA A 166 16.70 14.03 -10.31
CA ALA A 166 17.37 15.14 -9.63
C ALA A 166 18.76 14.74 -9.10
N ALA A 167 19.04 13.46 -8.87
CA ALA A 167 20.35 13.02 -8.39
C ALA A 167 21.53 13.40 -9.33
N SER A 168 21.27 13.59 -10.63
CA SER A 168 22.28 14.08 -11.57
C SER A 168 22.33 15.62 -11.70
N ASP A 169 21.43 16.35 -11.04
CA ASP A 169 21.42 17.81 -10.95
C ASP A 169 21.58 18.22 -9.48
N ARG A 170 22.80 18.66 -9.12
CA ARG A 170 23.12 19.03 -7.74
C ARG A 170 22.20 20.13 -7.19
N SER A 171 21.79 21.10 -8.01
CA SER A 171 20.95 22.21 -7.55
C SER A 171 19.55 21.71 -7.22
N GLU A 172 18.98 20.90 -8.10
CA GLU A 172 17.64 20.34 -7.89
C GLU A 172 17.62 19.33 -6.73
N ALA A 173 18.64 18.47 -6.61
CA ALA A 173 18.78 17.56 -5.48
C ALA A 173 18.84 18.31 -4.14
N LEU A 174 19.60 19.41 -4.08
CA LEU A 174 19.68 20.26 -2.88
C LEU A 174 18.32 20.89 -2.56
N ARG A 175 17.64 21.46 -3.56
CA ARG A 175 16.30 22.05 -3.39
C ARG A 175 15.31 21.04 -2.82
N MET A 176 15.24 19.84 -3.41
CA MET A 176 14.33 18.79 -2.96
C MET A 176 14.65 18.32 -1.54
N ASN A 177 15.93 18.12 -1.22
CA ASN A 177 16.34 17.72 0.14
C ASN A 177 16.03 18.80 1.18
N GLN A 178 16.17 20.09 0.84
CA GLN A 178 15.82 21.20 1.73
C GLN A 178 14.32 21.24 2.04
N ILE A 179 13.48 21.07 1.02
CA ILE A 179 12.01 21.03 1.20
C ILE A 179 11.60 19.88 2.12
N MET A 180 12.15 18.68 1.90
CA MET A 180 11.87 17.52 2.77
C MET A 180 12.30 17.80 4.22
N ALA A 181 13.53 18.28 4.42
CA ALA A 181 14.06 18.58 5.75
C ALA A 181 13.24 19.65 6.49
N GLN A 182 12.73 20.65 5.76
CA GLN A 182 11.87 21.68 6.33
C GLN A 182 10.58 21.09 6.90
N PHE A 183 9.88 20.23 6.14
CA PHE A 183 8.65 19.61 6.62
C PHE A 183 8.91 18.59 7.73
N GLU A 184 10.00 17.82 7.67
CA GLU A 184 10.36 16.91 8.76
C GLU A 184 10.57 17.67 10.07
N GLU A 185 11.26 18.81 10.02
CA GLU A 185 11.46 19.65 11.20
C GLU A 185 10.14 20.22 11.74
N GLU A 186 9.24 20.66 10.84
CA GLU A 186 7.90 21.11 11.22
C GLU A 186 7.12 20.01 11.98
N TYR A 187 7.12 18.77 11.47
CA TYR A 187 6.44 17.67 12.16
C TYR A 187 7.14 17.23 13.44
N ARG A 188 8.48 17.24 13.50
CA ARG A 188 9.20 16.95 14.75
C ARG A 188 8.79 17.93 15.85
N GLN A 189 8.67 19.21 15.51
CA GLN A 189 8.19 20.22 16.45
C GLN A 189 6.72 20.03 16.84
N ARG A 190 5.88 19.54 15.93
CA ARG A 190 4.48 19.19 16.23
C ARG A 190 4.38 18.06 17.24
N TYR A 191 5.14 16.97 17.05
CA TYR A 191 5.10 15.79 17.92
C TYR A 191 5.87 15.96 19.25
N ALA A 192 6.79 16.90 19.33
CA ALA A 192 7.51 17.24 20.56
C ALA A 192 6.70 18.11 21.55
N ARG A 193 5.51 18.57 21.18
CA ARG A 193 4.60 19.37 22.02
C ARG A 193 3.59 18.48 22.74
#